data_AF-V9HTX2-F1
#
_entry.id   AF-V9HTX2-F1
#
_cell.length_a   1.000
_cell.length_b   1.000
_cell.length_c   1.000
_cell.angle_alpha   90.00
_cell.angle_beta   90.00
_cell.angle_gamma   90.00
#
_symmetry.space_group_name_H-M   'P 1'
#
loop_
_entity.id
_entity.type
_entity.pdbx_description
1 polymer ?
#
loop_
_entity_poly.entity_id
_entity_poly.type
_entity_poly.pdbx_seq_one_letter_code
_entity_poly.pdbx_strand_id
1 'polypeptide(L)'
;MDYKKVAKEVTDAIGGKENISSITHCATRLRVMVKSQESIDKKAVEDIEGVKGAFFNSGQYQVIFGTGTVNKVFEEVAKLGYGDVNANESSKASNDEVKRSNVQGNVFKKAIRTFGDVFVPIIPVLVATGLFMGLRGLLTQEQVLATFGITSDDISPNFLLWTQVLTDTAFAFLPALVCWSTFRVFGGSPVIGIVLGLMLVNPSLPNAYAVAAGTASPIIMFGFIPVVGYQGTVLPAFFAGILGAKLEQALRKKIPDTFDLLLTPFTTLLIMSVLSLFIIGPIFHSLETVVLNATEVVLNLPFGLSGIIVGGLQQIIVVTGIHHIFNFLEVQLLANFGKNAFNALISAATAAQAGATLAVGFKTKDKKLKALALPSSLSASLGITEPAIFGVNLRFVKPFVCALIGGACGGFVASIFGLAGTGMSVTVLPGMLLYLNGQLLQYIISLLVSAGVAFALTYTFGYNDKMLEEK
;
A
#
# COMPACT_ATOMS: atom_id res chain seq x y z
N MET A 1 -36.15 13.40 -11.02
CA MET A 1 -35.53 12.61 -9.94
C MET A 1 -34.27 13.26 -9.40
N ASP A 2 -34.37 13.82 -8.20
CA ASP A 2 -33.22 14.27 -7.40
C ASP A 2 -32.67 13.09 -6.59
N TYR A 3 -31.53 12.56 -7.01
CA TYR A 3 -30.94 11.36 -6.40
C TYR A 3 -30.51 11.55 -4.95
N LYS A 4 -30.13 12.77 -4.56
CA LYS A 4 -29.70 13.08 -3.19
C LYS A 4 -30.89 13.10 -2.25
N LYS A 5 -32.00 13.68 -2.70
CA LYS A 5 -33.28 13.65 -1.98
C LYS A 5 -33.78 12.20 -1.81
N VAL A 6 -33.80 11.44 -2.90
CA VAL A 6 -34.21 10.02 -2.88
C VAL A 6 -33.32 9.18 -1.96
N ALA A 7 -32.00 9.34 -2.02
CA ALA A 7 -31.07 8.62 -1.14
C ALA A 7 -31.33 8.89 0.35
N LYS A 8 -31.67 10.14 0.69
CA LYS A 8 -32.03 10.52 2.06
C LYS A 8 -33.37 9.91 2.47
N GLU A 9 -34.40 10.04 1.64
CA GLU A 9 -35.74 9.49 1.90
C GLU A 9 -35.70 7.97 2.09
N VAL A 10 -34.93 7.26 1.26
CA VAL A 10 -34.72 5.81 1.39
C VAL A 10 -34.06 5.47 2.72
N THR A 11 -33.04 6.24 3.11
CA THR A 11 -32.28 6.00 4.35
C THR A 11 -33.14 6.27 5.59
N ASP A 12 -33.93 7.34 5.57
CA ASP A 12 -34.82 7.71 6.67
C ASP A 12 -35.93 6.65 6.82
N ALA A 13 -36.52 6.19 5.71
CA ALA A 13 -37.61 5.22 5.70
C ALA A 13 -37.19 3.79 6.13
N ILE A 14 -35.91 3.44 6.05
CA ILE A 14 -35.38 2.14 6.51
C ILE A 14 -34.85 2.18 7.96
N GLY A 15 -35.18 3.23 8.73
CA GLY A 15 -34.80 3.35 10.14
C GLY A 15 -33.48 4.09 10.39
N GLY A 16 -32.98 4.82 9.38
CA GLY A 16 -31.77 5.65 9.48
C GLY A 16 -30.47 4.85 9.57
N LYS A 17 -29.36 5.57 9.82
CA LYS A 17 -27.99 4.99 9.92
C LYS A 17 -27.91 3.85 10.92
N GLU A 18 -28.60 4.01 12.05
CA GLU A 18 -28.56 3.10 13.18
C GLU A 18 -29.01 1.69 12.79
N ASN A 19 -29.98 1.60 11.86
CA ASN A 19 -30.58 0.34 11.43
C ASN A 19 -29.88 -0.32 10.23
N ILE A 20 -28.96 0.38 9.57
CA ILE A 20 -28.28 -0.11 8.36
C ILE A 20 -26.97 -0.82 8.76
N SER A 21 -26.85 -2.09 8.42
CA SER A 21 -25.62 -2.87 8.61
C SER A 21 -24.69 -2.76 7.40
N SER A 22 -25.25 -2.87 6.19
CA SER A 22 -24.51 -2.64 4.94
C SER A 22 -25.47 -2.34 3.79
N ILE A 23 -24.97 -1.62 2.79
CA ILE A 23 -25.72 -1.32 1.57
C ILE A 23 -24.87 -1.75 0.38
N THR A 24 -25.50 -2.48 -0.53
CA THR A 24 -24.96 -2.86 -1.83
C THR A 24 -26.04 -2.61 -2.89
N HIS A 25 -25.70 -2.80 -4.16
CA HIS A 25 -26.71 -2.79 -5.23
C HIS A 25 -26.38 -3.85 -6.28
N CYS A 26 -27.42 -4.34 -6.95
CA CYS A 26 -27.28 -5.11 -8.18
C CYS A 26 -27.77 -4.26 -9.36
N ALA A 27 -27.89 -4.87 -10.55
CA ALA A 27 -28.27 -4.17 -11.77
C ALA A 27 -29.55 -3.33 -11.67
N THR A 28 -30.52 -3.72 -10.84
CA THR A 28 -31.83 -3.03 -10.76
C THR A 28 -32.31 -2.69 -9.35
N ARG A 29 -31.59 -3.12 -8.30
CA ARG A 29 -32.07 -3.04 -6.91
C ARG A 29 -30.99 -2.58 -5.95
N LEU A 30 -31.36 -1.70 -5.04
CA LEU A 30 -30.60 -1.37 -3.84
C LEU A 30 -30.88 -2.47 -2.81
N ARG A 31 -29.83 -3.03 -2.20
CA ARG A 31 -29.90 -4.12 -1.23
C ARG A 31 -29.34 -3.64 0.09
N VAL A 32 -30.19 -3.57 1.10
CA VAL A 32 -29.85 -3.08 2.44
C VAL A 32 -29.92 -4.25 3.40
N MET A 33 -28.79 -4.60 4.02
CA MET A 33 -28.77 -5.43 5.22
C MET A 33 -29.16 -4.53 6.39
N VAL A 34 -30.24 -4.87 7.09
CA VAL A 34 -30.74 -4.11 8.24
C VAL A 34 -30.57 -4.88 9.55
N LYS A 35 -30.50 -4.17 10.68
CA LYS A 35 -30.43 -4.78 12.02
C LYS A 35 -31.82 -5.19 12.53
N SER A 36 -32.84 -4.40 12.23
CA SER A 36 -34.24 -4.64 12.58
C SER A 36 -35.15 -4.38 11.38
N GLN A 37 -35.98 -5.37 11.06
CA GLN A 37 -37.00 -5.23 10.01
C GLN A 37 -38.18 -4.37 10.48
N GLU A 38 -38.46 -4.32 11.78
CA GLU A 38 -39.59 -3.57 12.35
C GLU A 38 -39.42 -2.05 12.23
N SER A 39 -38.17 -1.59 12.09
CA SER A 39 -37.84 -0.16 11.92
C SER A 39 -38.00 0.33 10.47
N ILE A 40 -38.48 -0.50 9.56
CA ILE A 40 -38.67 -0.14 8.14
C ILE A 40 -40.11 0.30 7.90
N ASP A 41 -40.29 1.54 7.44
CA ASP A 41 -41.56 2.01 6.89
C ASP A 41 -41.68 1.61 5.42
N LYS A 42 -42.24 0.42 5.19
CA LYS A 42 -42.40 -0.14 3.85
C LYS A 42 -43.25 0.76 2.93
N LYS A 43 -44.28 1.41 3.46
CA LYS A 43 -45.16 2.27 2.66
C LYS A 43 -44.42 3.52 2.22
N ALA A 44 -43.71 4.16 3.15
CA ALA A 44 -42.87 5.31 2.83
C ALA A 44 -41.84 4.98 1.75
N VAL A 45 -41.20 3.80 1.80
CA VAL A 45 -40.24 3.38 0.77
C VAL A 45 -40.90 3.21 -0.61
N GLU A 46 -42.09 2.60 -0.67
CA GLU A 46 -42.80 2.36 -1.93
C GLU A 46 -43.29 3.67 -2.59
N ASP A 47 -43.53 4.71 -1.80
CA ASP A 47 -43.99 6.03 -2.27
C ASP A 47 -42.84 6.97 -2.73
N ILE A 48 -41.57 6.57 -2.56
CA ILE A 48 -40.41 7.37 -2.98
C ILE A 48 -40.32 7.45 -4.51
N GLU A 49 -40.05 8.66 -5.02
CA GLU A 49 -39.89 8.92 -6.46
C GLU A 49 -38.85 7.97 -7.09
N GLY A 50 -39.28 7.16 -8.08
CA GLY A 50 -38.41 6.24 -8.80
C GLY A 50 -38.32 4.82 -8.23
N VAL A 51 -38.94 4.56 -7.06
CA VAL A 51 -39.11 3.20 -6.54
C VAL A 51 -40.20 2.48 -7.34
N LYS A 52 -39.88 1.29 -7.85
CA LYS A 52 -40.79 0.41 -8.60
C LYS A 52 -41.33 -0.75 -7.77
N GLY A 53 -40.89 -0.84 -6.51
CA GLY A 53 -41.32 -1.83 -5.53
C GLY A 53 -40.23 -2.08 -4.48
N ALA A 54 -40.63 -2.52 -3.29
CA ALA A 54 -39.71 -2.87 -2.23
C ALA A 54 -40.16 -4.14 -1.47
N PHE A 55 -39.22 -5.00 -1.11
CA PHE A 55 -39.53 -6.25 -0.41
C PHE A 55 -38.36 -6.75 0.43
N PHE A 56 -38.66 -7.53 1.46
CA PHE A 56 -37.66 -8.19 2.28
C PHE A 56 -37.45 -9.62 1.80
N ASN A 57 -36.19 -10.03 1.56
CA ASN A 57 -35.86 -11.39 1.16
C ASN A 57 -34.43 -11.77 1.60
N SER A 58 -34.24 -12.98 2.10
CA SER A 58 -32.94 -13.55 2.50
C SER A 58 -32.12 -12.63 3.43
N GLY A 59 -32.77 -12.00 4.41
CA GLY A 59 -32.10 -11.10 5.37
C GLY A 59 -31.74 -9.72 4.81
N GLN A 60 -32.21 -9.37 3.61
CA GLN A 60 -32.00 -8.07 2.96
C GLN A 60 -33.32 -7.40 2.62
N TYR A 61 -33.41 -6.11 2.88
CA TYR A 61 -34.45 -5.26 2.32
C TYR A 61 -34.01 -4.75 0.94
N GLN A 62 -34.81 -5.04 -0.08
CA GLN A 62 -34.50 -4.74 -1.48
C GLN A 62 -35.44 -3.68 -2.03
N VAL A 63 -34.89 -2.59 -2.53
CA VAL A 63 -35.64 -1.49 -3.18
C VAL A 63 -35.33 -1.47 -4.67
N ILE A 64 -36.35 -1.63 -5.51
CA ILE A 64 -36.21 -1.72 -6.97
C ILE A 64 -36.26 -0.30 -7.56
N PHE A 65 -35.15 0.16 -8.14
CA PHE A 65 -35.08 1.43 -8.87
C PHE A 65 -35.04 1.23 -10.40
N GLY A 66 -34.63 0.04 -10.85
CA GLY A 66 -34.35 -0.24 -12.25
C GLY A 66 -32.91 0.06 -12.66
N THR A 67 -32.56 -0.35 -13.87
CA THR A 67 -31.20 -0.30 -14.41
C THR A 67 -30.69 1.13 -14.52
N GLY A 68 -29.45 1.38 -14.11
CA GLY A 68 -28.82 2.71 -14.12
C GLY A 68 -29.25 3.62 -12.96
N THR A 69 -30.56 3.76 -12.71
CA THR A 69 -31.10 4.58 -11.60
C THR A 69 -30.57 4.13 -10.24
N VAL A 70 -30.48 2.81 -10.02
CA VAL A 70 -29.96 2.23 -8.77
C VAL A 70 -28.53 2.66 -8.45
N ASN A 71 -27.65 2.80 -9.46
CA ASN A 71 -26.26 3.21 -9.26
C ASN A 71 -26.19 4.66 -8.75
N LYS A 72 -27.00 5.54 -9.36
CA LYS A 72 -27.06 6.97 -9.01
C LYS A 72 -27.61 7.18 -7.60
N VAL A 73 -28.64 6.41 -7.21
CA VAL A 73 -29.16 6.42 -5.83
C VAL A 73 -28.13 5.86 -4.85
N PHE A 74 -27.48 4.73 -5.19
CA PHE A 74 -26.44 4.13 -4.35
C PHE A 74 -25.25 5.07 -4.11
N GLU A 75 -24.77 5.78 -5.13
CA GLU A 75 -23.68 6.75 -4.98
C GLU A 75 -24.03 7.86 -3.98
N GLU A 76 -25.25 8.39 -4.01
CA GLU A 76 -25.70 9.41 -3.07
C GLU A 76 -25.88 8.82 -1.66
N VAL A 77 -26.42 7.60 -1.52
CA VAL A 77 -26.48 6.88 -0.23
C VAL A 77 -25.06 6.65 0.34
N ALA A 78 -24.09 6.29 -0.51
CA ALA A 78 -22.70 6.10 -0.10
C ALA A 78 -22.05 7.43 0.33
N LYS A 79 -22.32 8.54 -0.37
CA LYS A 79 -21.83 9.89 0.00
C LYS A 79 -22.40 10.38 1.33
N LEU A 80 -23.61 9.94 1.70
CA LEU A 80 -24.20 10.22 3.02
C LEU A 80 -23.56 9.37 4.15
N GLY A 81 -22.61 8.49 3.84
CA GLY A 81 -21.85 7.70 4.81
C GLY A 81 -22.47 6.34 5.15
N TYR A 82 -23.26 5.77 4.24
CA TYR A 82 -24.04 4.54 4.47
C TYR A 82 -23.63 3.34 3.57
N GLY A 83 -22.52 3.43 2.84
CA GLY A 83 -21.95 2.34 2.02
C GLY A 83 -20.85 1.55 2.74
N ASP A 84 -20.66 0.28 2.38
CA ASP A 84 -19.82 -0.75 3.03
C ASP A 84 -18.61 -0.24 3.84
N VAL A 85 -18.72 -0.44 5.15
CA VAL A 85 -17.67 -0.26 6.17
C VAL A 85 -16.79 -1.51 6.15
N ASN A 86 -15.92 -1.60 5.15
CA ASN A 86 -14.73 -2.46 5.16
C ASN A 86 -13.57 -1.75 4.45
N ALA A 87 -13.15 -0.63 5.03
CA ALA A 87 -11.84 -0.05 4.82
C ALA A 87 -11.52 0.86 6.01
N ASN A 88 -10.69 0.36 6.93
CA ASN A 88 -9.95 1.07 7.97
C ASN A 88 -10.37 2.54 8.23
N GLU A 89 -11.08 2.75 9.34
CA GLU A 89 -11.14 4.06 9.97
C GLU A 89 -9.75 4.44 10.48
N SER A 90 -9.07 5.25 9.68
CA SER A 90 -8.22 6.36 10.13
C SER A 90 -7.76 7.09 8.88
N SER A 91 -8.47 8.18 8.54
CA SER A 91 -8.02 9.36 7.77
C SER A 91 -9.16 10.03 6.98
N LYS A 92 -10.23 10.44 7.67
CA LYS A 92 -11.10 11.53 7.20
C LYS A 92 -11.47 12.44 8.37
N ALA A 93 -10.45 13.02 9.00
CA ALA A 93 -10.60 14.26 9.74
C ALA A 93 -9.97 15.38 8.90
N SER A 94 -10.68 16.50 8.79
CA SER A 94 -10.29 17.77 8.16
C SER A 94 -10.17 17.80 6.64
N ASN A 95 -11.24 18.20 5.96
CA ASN A 95 -11.15 18.74 4.59
C ASN A 95 -11.91 20.07 4.42
N ASP A 96 -12.26 20.76 5.51
CA ASP A 96 -12.97 22.05 5.46
C ASP A 96 -12.19 23.28 5.97
N GLU A 97 -10.88 23.17 6.28
CA GLU A 97 -10.10 24.32 6.78
C GLU A 97 -8.81 24.68 6.04
N VAL A 98 -8.62 24.28 4.78
CA VAL A 98 -7.46 24.76 4.00
C VAL A 98 -7.88 25.55 2.75
N LYS A 99 -8.63 26.63 2.99
CA LYS A 99 -8.63 27.81 2.11
C LYS A 99 -7.56 28.79 2.61
N ARG A 100 -6.31 28.60 2.13
CA ARG A 100 -5.23 29.61 1.92
C ARG A 100 -3.85 28.99 2.11
N SER A 101 -3.12 28.75 1.01
CA SER A 101 -1.68 29.10 0.81
C SER A 101 -0.99 28.23 -0.27
N ASN A 102 -0.30 28.91 -1.18
CA ASN A 102 0.73 28.49 -2.16
C ASN A 102 0.41 27.40 -3.21
N VAL A 103 0.21 27.88 -4.45
CA VAL A 103 -0.37 27.16 -5.61
C VAL A 103 0.60 26.19 -6.31
N GLN A 104 1.92 26.21 -6.07
CA GLN A 104 2.86 25.32 -6.78
C GLN A 104 3.28 24.07 -6.01
N GLY A 105 3.27 24.10 -4.67
CA GLY A 105 3.61 22.93 -3.83
C GLY A 105 2.50 21.88 -3.71
N ASN A 106 1.28 22.18 -4.16
CA ASN A 106 0.10 21.36 -3.91
C ASN A 106 -0.07 20.23 -4.94
N VAL A 107 0.33 20.41 -6.21
CA VAL A 107 0.10 19.40 -7.27
C VAL A 107 1.04 18.21 -7.13
N PHE A 108 2.33 18.44 -6.90
CA PHE A 108 3.31 17.36 -6.72
C PHE A 108 3.02 16.53 -5.46
N LYS A 109 2.76 17.20 -4.32
CA LYS A 109 2.34 16.53 -3.09
C LYS A 109 1.04 15.75 -3.27
N LYS A 110 0.06 16.32 -3.98
CA LYS A 110 -1.19 15.63 -4.32
C LYS A 110 -0.95 14.40 -5.20
N ALA A 111 -0.09 14.50 -6.21
CA ALA A 111 0.25 13.37 -7.08
C ALA A 111 0.89 12.22 -6.29
N ILE A 112 1.86 12.54 -5.41
CA ILE A 112 2.48 11.53 -4.55
C ILE A 112 1.48 10.95 -3.56
N ARG A 113 0.62 11.78 -2.95
CA ARG A 113 -0.42 11.29 -2.04
C ARG A 113 -1.37 10.33 -2.76
N THR A 114 -1.83 10.69 -3.95
CA THR A 114 -2.69 9.81 -4.77
C THR A 114 -1.98 8.52 -5.16
N PHE A 115 -0.68 8.55 -5.41
CA PHE A 115 0.12 7.34 -5.61
C PHE A 115 0.16 6.48 -4.34
N GLY A 116 0.38 7.08 -3.17
CA GLY A 116 0.31 6.41 -1.86
C GLY A 116 -1.06 5.78 -1.59
N ASP A 117 -2.15 6.49 -1.89
CA ASP A 117 -3.53 6.00 -1.72
C ASP A 117 -3.81 4.71 -2.53
N VAL A 118 -3.10 4.49 -3.64
CA VAL A 118 -3.16 3.24 -4.41
C VAL A 118 -2.44 2.09 -3.71
N PHE A 119 -1.34 2.37 -3.01
CA PHE A 119 -0.52 1.34 -2.37
C PHE A 119 -0.99 0.94 -0.97
N VAL A 120 -1.51 1.88 -0.17
CA VAL A 120 -1.99 1.63 1.20
C VAL A 120 -2.84 0.35 1.34
N PRO A 121 -3.81 0.07 0.46
CA PRO A 121 -4.65 -1.14 0.55
C PRO A 121 -3.92 -2.44 0.18
N ILE A 122 -2.82 -2.33 -0.55
CA ILE A 122 -2.02 -3.45 -1.09
C ILE A 122 -0.90 -3.83 -0.11
N ILE A 123 -0.37 -2.86 0.65
CA ILE A 123 0.75 -3.07 1.59
C ILE A 123 0.53 -4.28 2.53
N PRO A 124 -0.62 -4.46 3.21
CA PRO A 124 -0.77 -5.55 4.18
C PRO A 124 -0.53 -6.94 3.58
N VAL A 125 -1.00 -7.19 2.35
CA VAL A 125 -0.79 -8.49 1.69
C VAL A 125 0.65 -8.68 1.23
N LEU A 126 1.31 -7.62 0.75
CA LEU A 126 2.73 -7.67 0.36
C LEU A 126 3.64 -7.92 1.57
N VAL A 127 3.33 -7.29 2.70
CA VAL A 127 4.02 -7.52 3.97
C VAL A 127 3.84 -8.95 4.44
N ALA A 128 2.60 -9.46 4.47
CA ALA A 128 2.32 -10.82 4.92
C ALA A 128 3.04 -11.87 4.06
N THR A 129 2.95 -11.72 2.74
CA THR A 129 3.58 -12.64 1.78
C THR A 129 5.11 -12.57 1.84
N GLY A 130 5.71 -11.39 1.97
CA GLY A 130 7.16 -11.27 2.14
C GLY A 130 7.68 -11.72 3.50
N LEU A 131 6.89 -11.62 4.58
CA LEU A 131 7.20 -12.28 5.86
C LEU A 131 7.22 -13.81 5.70
N PHE A 132 6.24 -14.37 4.99
CA PHE A 132 6.24 -15.80 4.66
C PHE A 132 7.41 -16.18 3.74
N MET A 133 7.86 -15.30 2.82
CA MET A 133 9.08 -15.52 2.02
C MET A 133 10.31 -15.67 2.92
N GLY A 134 10.45 -14.79 3.92
CA GLY A 134 11.53 -14.84 4.90
C GLY A 134 11.49 -16.12 5.73
N LEU A 135 10.30 -16.51 6.22
CA LEU A 135 10.10 -17.76 6.95
C LEU A 135 10.41 -18.99 6.08
N ARG A 136 9.92 -19.02 4.83
CA ARG A 136 10.27 -20.07 3.86
C ARG A 136 11.78 -20.16 3.72
N GLY A 137 12.45 -19.02 3.47
CA GLY A 137 13.90 -18.95 3.34
C GLY A 137 14.64 -19.53 4.54
N LEU A 138 14.18 -19.24 5.77
CA LEU A 138 14.73 -19.83 7.00
C LEU A 138 14.53 -21.35 7.04
N LEU A 139 13.32 -21.82 6.79
CA LEU A 139 12.99 -23.25 6.87
C LEU A 139 13.70 -24.07 5.78
N THR A 140 14.08 -23.44 4.68
CA THR A 140 14.86 -24.07 3.59
C THR A 140 16.36 -23.86 3.72
N GLN A 141 16.83 -23.17 4.77
CA GLN A 141 18.23 -22.84 4.92
C GLN A 141 19.05 -24.05 5.41
N GLU A 142 20.14 -24.38 4.72
CA GLU A 142 20.96 -25.56 5.02
C GLU A 142 21.45 -25.62 6.47
N GLN A 143 21.88 -24.49 7.05
CA GLN A 143 22.33 -24.51 8.44
C GLN A 143 21.19 -24.83 9.43
N VAL A 144 19.97 -24.36 9.15
CA VAL A 144 18.79 -24.66 9.97
C VAL A 144 18.43 -26.13 9.82
N LEU A 145 18.33 -26.61 8.59
CA LEU A 145 18.05 -28.01 8.27
C LEU A 145 19.06 -28.95 8.92
N ALA A 146 20.35 -28.62 8.87
CA ALA A 146 21.42 -29.38 9.49
C ALA A 146 21.27 -29.51 11.03
N THR A 147 20.70 -28.52 11.72
CA THR A 147 20.42 -28.64 13.17
C THR A 147 19.36 -29.70 13.49
N PHE A 148 18.50 -30.02 12.52
CA PHE A 148 17.49 -31.07 12.61
C PHE A 148 17.94 -32.38 11.93
N GLY A 149 19.18 -32.45 11.44
CA GLY A 149 19.71 -33.63 10.74
C GLY A 149 19.07 -33.90 9.37
N ILE A 150 18.44 -32.89 8.76
CA ILE A 150 17.80 -32.97 7.44
C ILE A 150 18.53 -32.06 6.45
N THR A 151 18.31 -32.29 5.17
CA THR A 151 18.84 -31.53 4.05
C THR A 151 17.71 -30.92 3.23
N SER A 152 18.03 -30.05 2.27
CA SER A 152 17.04 -29.47 1.36
C SER A 152 16.35 -30.54 0.50
N ASP A 153 17.03 -31.64 0.20
CA ASP A 153 16.51 -32.77 -0.57
C ASP A 153 15.44 -33.56 0.20
N ASP A 154 15.44 -33.48 1.54
CA ASP A 154 14.42 -34.12 2.39
C ASP A 154 13.10 -33.33 2.42
N ILE A 155 13.11 -32.08 1.94
CA ILE A 155 11.90 -31.25 1.86
C ILE A 155 11.08 -31.68 0.65
N SER A 156 9.81 -32.05 0.88
CA SER A 156 8.89 -32.39 -0.19
C SER A 156 8.81 -31.28 -1.26
N PRO A 157 9.01 -31.60 -2.56
CA PRO A 157 8.84 -30.64 -3.64
C PRO A 157 7.44 -30.03 -3.68
N ASN A 158 6.41 -30.79 -3.30
CA ASN A 158 5.02 -30.30 -3.22
C ASN A 158 4.83 -29.28 -2.09
N PHE A 159 5.54 -29.45 -0.97
CA PHE A 159 5.53 -28.47 0.12
C PHE A 159 6.21 -27.18 -0.33
N LEU A 160 7.38 -27.27 -0.97
CA LEU A 160 8.06 -26.11 -1.53
C LEU A 160 7.19 -25.37 -2.54
N LEU A 161 6.54 -26.09 -3.46
CA LEU A 161 5.61 -25.51 -4.42
C LEU A 161 4.44 -24.79 -3.74
N TRP A 162 3.82 -25.40 -2.72
CA TRP A 162 2.75 -24.74 -1.95
C TRP A 162 3.25 -23.45 -1.27
N THR A 163 4.45 -23.47 -0.67
CA THR A 163 5.02 -22.26 -0.08
C THR A 163 5.34 -21.20 -1.14
N GLN A 164 5.77 -21.57 -2.34
CA GLN A 164 5.93 -20.66 -3.48
C GLN A 164 4.61 -20.00 -3.88
N VAL A 165 3.53 -20.77 -3.97
CA VAL A 165 2.20 -20.20 -4.22
C VAL A 165 1.80 -19.22 -3.11
N LEU A 166 2.03 -19.55 -1.84
CA LEU A 166 1.72 -18.67 -0.71
C LEU A 166 2.49 -17.34 -0.75
N THR A 167 3.73 -17.39 -1.22
CA THR A 167 4.68 -16.28 -1.05
C THR A 167 4.84 -15.42 -2.30
N ASP A 168 4.90 -16.03 -3.48
CA ASP A 168 5.30 -15.36 -4.71
C ASP A 168 4.08 -14.79 -5.49
N THR A 169 2.86 -15.26 -5.20
CA THR A 169 1.62 -14.86 -5.89
C THR A 169 1.38 -13.35 -5.86
N ALA A 170 1.49 -12.70 -4.70
CA ALA A 170 1.17 -11.27 -4.59
C ALA A 170 2.12 -10.40 -5.44
N PHE A 171 3.37 -10.80 -5.58
CA PHE A 171 4.36 -10.13 -6.42
C PHE A 171 4.17 -10.44 -7.91
N ALA A 172 3.90 -11.70 -8.25
CA ALA A 172 3.63 -12.12 -9.63
C ALA A 172 2.41 -11.40 -10.22
N PHE A 173 1.37 -11.19 -9.40
CA PHE A 173 0.13 -10.52 -9.78
C PHE A 173 0.04 -9.07 -9.28
N LEU A 174 1.17 -8.44 -8.94
CA LEU A 174 1.18 -7.06 -8.45
C LEU A 174 0.47 -6.07 -9.39
N PRO A 175 0.62 -6.14 -10.73
CA PRO A 175 -0.18 -5.33 -11.64
C PRO A 175 -1.69 -5.44 -11.45
N ALA A 176 -2.21 -6.63 -11.14
CA ALA A 176 -3.63 -6.83 -10.85
C ALA A 176 -4.07 -6.07 -9.61
N LEU A 177 -3.28 -6.14 -8.53
CA LEU A 177 -3.54 -5.42 -7.28
C LEU A 177 -3.46 -3.90 -7.48
N VAL A 178 -2.46 -3.43 -8.23
CA VAL A 178 -2.27 -2.01 -8.54
C VAL A 178 -3.41 -1.48 -9.41
N CYS A 179 -3.80 -2.17 -10.48
CA CYS A 179 -4.92 -1.72 -11.32
C CYS A 179 -6.24 -1.74 -10.55
N TRP A 180 -6.51 -2.77 -9.74
CA TRP A 180 -7.69 -2.82 -8.87
C TRP A 180 -7.78 -1.60 -7.95
N SER A 181 -6.70 -1.32 -7.22
CA SER A 181 -6.66 -0.21 -6.28
C SER A 181 -6.70 1.15 -7.00
N THR A 182 -6.04 1.26 -8.15
CA THR A 182 -6.08 2.48 -8.98
C THR A 182 -7.49 2.77 -9.48
N PHE A 183 -8.22 1.78 -10.01
CA PHE A 183 -9.61 1.98 -10.41
C PHE A 183 -10.47 2.45 -9.22
N ARG A 184 -10.28 1.84 -8.04
CA ARG A 184 -10.96 2.25 -6.81
C ARG A 184 -10.66 3.70 -6.41
N VAL A 185 -9.39 4.12 -6.47
CA VAL A 185 -8.96 5.49 -6.11
C VAL A 185 -9.44 6.53 -7.12
N PHE A 186 -9.46 6.19 -8.40
CA PHE A 186 -9.82 7.12 -9.48
C PHE A 186 -11.30 7.10 -9.85
N GLY A 187 -12.13 6.25 -9.21
CA GLY A 187 -13.59 6.21 -9.38
C GLY A 187 -14.10 5.30 -10.52
N GLY A 188 -13.28 4.38 -11.00
CA GLY A 188 -13.69 3.29 -11.90
C GLY A 188 -14.14 2.03 -11.14
N SER A 189 -14.63 1.03 -11.86
CA SER A 189 -14.98 -0.28 -11.32
C SER A 189 -13.73 -1.09 -10.95
N PRO A 190 -13.51 -1.41 -9.66
CA PRO A 190 -12.32 -2.16 -9.24
C PRO A 190 -12.22 -3.55 -9.90
N VAL A 191 -13.35 -4.17 -10.24
CA VAL A 191 -13.38 -5.47 -10.94
C VAL A 191 -12.87 -5.35 -12.38
N ILE A 192 -13.18 -4.26 -13.09
CA ILE A 192 -12.59 -4.01 -14.41
C ILE A 192 -11.08 -3.76 -14.26
N GLY A 193 -10.69 -2.99 -13.23
CA GLY A 193 -9.29 -2.74 -12.91
C GLY A 193 -8.50 -4.03 -12.65
N ILE A 194 -8.98 -4.92 -11.79
CA ILE A 194 -8.26 -6.16 -11.49
C ILE A 194 -8.12 -7.05 -12.73
N VAL A 195 -9.16 -7.14 -13.55
CA VAL A 195 -9.13 -7.92 -14.81
C VAL A 195 -8.12 -7.31 -15.78
N LEU A 196 -8.10 -5.98 -15.96
CA LEU A 196 -7.11 -5.31 -16.79
C LEU A 196 -5.68 -5.61 -16.31
N GLY A 197 -5.42 -5.51 -15.01
CA GLY A 197 -4.09 -5.82 -14.47
C GLY A 197 -3.72 -7.30 -14.61
N LEU A 198 -4.68 -8.23 -14.48
CA LEU A 198 -4.47 -9.67 -14.77
C LEU A 198 -4.13 -9.92 -16.24
N MET A 199 -4.68 -9.13 -17.17
CA MET A 199 -4.30 -9.22 -18.59
C MET A 199 -2.83 -8.87 -18.81
N LEU A 200 -2.28 -7.91 -18.05
CA LEU A 200 -0.87 -7.51 -18.15
C LEU A 200 0.12 -8.56 -17.64
N VAL A 201 -0.36 -9.51 -16.83
CA VAL A 201 0.44 -10.60 -16.25
C VAL A 201 -0.09 -11.98 -16.62
N ASN A 202 -0.91 -12.05 -17.68
CA ASN A 202 -1.50 -13.31 -18.12
C ASN A 202 -0.39 -14.33 -18.41
N PRO A 203 -0.51 -15.60 -17.95
CA PRO A 203 0.49 -16.63 -18.21
C PRO A 203 0.73 -16.95 -19.70
N SER A 204 -0.18 -16.53 -20.58
CA SER A 204 -0.01 -16.62 -22.04
C SER A 204 0.99 -15.60 -22.59
N LEU A 205 1.34 -14.57 -21.81
CA LEU A 205 2.43 -13.65 -22.13
C LEU A 205 3.76 -14.22 -21.62
N PRO A 206 4.89 -14.00 -22.31
CA PRO A 206 6.21 -14.37 -21.81
C PRO A 206 6.43 -13.72 -20.45
N ASN A 207 6.80 -14.52 -19.46
CA ASN A 207 7.05 -14.01 -18.12
C ASN A 207 8.24 -13.04 -18.15
N ALA A 208 8.07 -11.85 -17.59
CA ALA A 208 9.09 -10.79 -17.58
C ALA A 208 10.44 -11.27 -17.00
N TYR A 209 10.40 -12.04 -15.90
CA TYR A 209 11.59 -12.55 -15.25
C TYR A 209 12.32 -13.59 -16.10
N ALA A 210 11.57 -14.47 -16.79
CA ALA A 210 12.17 -15.46 -17.69
C ALA A 210 12.82 -14.80 -18.92
N VAL A 211 12.21 -13.72 -19.45
CA VAL A 211 12.80 -12.95 -20.54
C VAL A 211 14.05 -12.20 -20.08
N ALA A 212 14.01 -11.57 -18.90
CA ALA A 212 15.18 -10.91 -18.31
C ALA A 212 16.33 -11.91 -18.02
N ALA A 213 16.00 -13.14 -17.63
CA ALA A 213 16.97 -14.21 -17.40
C ALA A 213 17.47 -14.89 -18.70
N GLY A 214 16.95 -14.51 -19.87
CA GLY A 214 17.30 -15.12 -21.16
C GLY A 214 16.77 -16.54 -21.36
N THR A 215 15.86 -17.02 -20.51
CA THR A 215 15.25 -18.36 -20.59
C THR A 215 13.94 -18.37 -21.38
N ALA A 216 13.40 -17.19 -21.69
CA ALA A 216 12.28 -16.99 -22.60
C ALA A 216 12.57 -15.84 -23.58
N SER A 217 11.82 -15.79 -24.68
CA SER A 217 11.88 -14.69 -25.64
C SER A 217 10.59 -13.86 -25.61
N PRO A 218 10.66 -12.54 -25.83
CA PRO A 218 9.47 -11.72 -25.99
C PRO A 218 8.68 -12.15 -27.24
N ILE A 219 7.36 -11.96 -27.22
CA ILE A 219 6.55 -12.13 -28.43
C ILE A 219 6.74 -10.88 -29.28
N ILE A 220 7.11 -11.05 -30.55
CA ILE A 220 7.21 -9.92 -31.48
C ILE A 220 5.85 -9.69 -32.14
N MET A 221 5.16 -8.64 -31.69
CA MET A 221 3.89 -8.21 -32.28
C MET A 221 4.15 -7.17 -33.37
N PHE A 222 3.39 -7.27 -34.46
CA PHE A 222 3.50 -6.40 -35.64
C PHE A 222 4.90 -6.37 -36.30
N GLY A 223 5.78 -7.32 -35.98
CA GLY A 223 7.13 -7.43 -36.54
C GLY A 223 8.20 -6.58 -35.86
N PHE A 224 7.84 -5.69 -34.91
CA PHE A 224 8.81 -4.79 -34.27
C PHE A 224 8.52 -4.44 -32.80
N ILE A 225 7.37 -4.81 -32.24
CA ILE A 225 7.04 -4.51 -30.84
C ILE A 225 7.29 -5.76 -29.98
N PRO A 226 8.33 -5.77 -29.12
CA PRO A 226 8.53 -6.85 -28.16
C PRO A 226 7.47 -6.74 -27.06
N VAL A 227 6.72 -7.81 -26.85
CA VAL A 227 5.70 -7.92 -25.82
C VAL A 227 6.11 -8.97 -24.80
N VAL A 228 6.12 -8.55 -23.55
CA VAL A 228 6.33 -9.38 -22.37
C VAL A 228 5.20 -9.10 -21.37
N GLY A 229 4.99 -10.02 -20.44
CA GLY A 229 4.20 -9.73 -19.26
C GLY A 229 4.86 -8.64 -18.41
N TYR A 230 4.06 -8.02 -17.56
CA TYR A 230 4.48 -6.92 -16.69
C TYR A 230 4.60 -7.36 -15.23
N GLN A 231 4.94 -8.63 -14.99
CA GLN A 231 5.06 -9.20 -13.64
C GLN A 231 6.03 -8.36 -12.80
N GLY A 232 5.64 -8.06 -11.56
CA GLY A 232 6.44 -7.23 -10.65
C GLY A 232 6.49 -5.73 -10.97
N THR A 233 6.01 -5.27 -12.12
CA THR A 233 6.04 -3.85 -12.48
C THR A 233 4.86 -3.07 -11.88
N VAL A 234 5.05 -1.78 -11.65
CA VAL A 234 4.08 -0.92 -10.96
C VAL A 234 3.61 0.22 -11.84
N LEU A 235 4.52 0.97 -12.47
CA LEU A 235 4.18 2.14 -13.28
C LEU A 235 3.30 1.77 -14.48
N PRO A 236 3.61 0.72 -15.28
CA PRO A 236 2.70 0.24 -16.32
C PRO A 236 1.28 0.04 -15.81
N ALA A 237 1.12 -0.69 -14.70
CA ALA A 237 -0.17 -1.01 -14.11
C ALA A 237 -0.89 0.23 -13.53
N PHE A 238 -0.15 1.13 -12.88
CA PHE A 238 -0.70 2.36 -12.32
C PHE A 238 -1.24 3.28 -13.41
N PHE A 239 -0.47 3.53 -14.47
CA PHE A 239 -0.92 4.39 -15.56
C PHE A 239 -2.01 3.73 -16.42
N ALA A 240 -1.95 2.42 -16.66
CA ALA A 240 -3.05 1.66 -17.23
C ALA A 240 -4.33 1.79 -16.38
N GLY A 241 -4.19 1.72 -15.06
CA GLY A 241 -5.26 1.92 -14.08
C GLY A 241 -5.89 3.32 -14.18
N ILE A 242 -5.08 4.38 -14.21
CA ILE A 242 -5.57 5.76 -14.29
C ILE A 242 -6.33 6.01 -15.59
N LEU A 243 -5.71 5.65 -16.71
CA LEU A 243 -6.29 5.89 -18.03
C LEU A 243 -7.53 5.01 -18.22
N GLY A 244 -7.50 3.77 -17.74
CA GLY A 244 -8.64 2.86 -17.79
C GLY A 244 -9.82 3.33 -16.95
N ALA A 245 -9.59 3.76 -15.71
CA ALA A 245 -10.66 4.28 -14.85
C ALA A 245 -11.31 5.55 -15.44
N LYS A 246 -10.51 6.44 -16.03
CA LYS A 246 -11.01 7.64 -16.72
C LYS A 246 -11.78 7.30 -18.00
N LEU A 247 -11.27 6.35 -18.79
CA LEU A 247 -11.94 5.87 -19.99
C LEU A 247 -13.29 5.24 -19.63
N GLU A 248 -13.32 4.37 -18.63
CA GLU A 248 -14.55 3.73 -18.16
C GLU A 248 -15.60 4.78 -17.76
N GLN A 249 -15.23 5.76 -16.93
CA GLN A 249 -16.15 6.83 -16.52
C GLN A 249 -16.62 7.69 -17.71
N ALA A 250 -15.75 7.94 -18.69
CA ALA A 250 -16.14 8.66 -19.89
C ALA A 250 -17.12 7.87 -20.75
N LEU A 251 -16.94 6.55 -20.85
CA LEU A 251 -17.84 5.65 -21.56
C LEU A 251 -19.19 5.55 -20.84
N ARG A 252 -19.22 5.41 -19.51
CA ARG A 252 -20.47 5.40 -18.71
C ARG A 252 -21.33 6.65 -18.90
N LYS A 253 -20.70 7.80 -19.20
CA LYS A 253 -21.41 9.06 -19.46
C LYS A 253 -21.94 9.17 -20.89
N LYS A 254 -21.37 8.42 -21.84
CA LYS A 254 -21.68 8.50 -23.27
C LYS A 254 -22.58 7.37 -23.76
N ILE A 255 -22.46 6.19 -23.15
CA ILE A 255 -23.22 5.00 -23.54
C ILE A 255 -24.61 5.07 -22.90
N PRO A 256 -25.70 4.85 -23.67
CA PRO A 256 -27.05 4.79 -23.10
C PRO A 256 -27.17 3.72 -22.02
N ASP A 257 -27.92 4.01 -20.94
CA ASP A 257 -28.07 3.14 -19.75
C ASP A 257 -28.45 1.68 -20.10
N THR A 258 -29.18 1.45 -21.20
CA THR A 258 -29.57 0.11 -21.69
C THR A 258 -28.36 -0.75 -22.09
N PHE A 259 -27.30 -0.14 -22.60
CA PHE A 259 -26.10 -0.83 -23.10
C PHE A 259 -24.89 -0.70 -22.18
N ASP A 260 -24.95 0.16 -21.15
CA ASP A 260 -23.81 0.46 -20.25
C ASP A 260 -23.23 -0.81 -19.62
N LEU A 261 -24.09 -1.74 -19.18
CA LEU A 261 -23.66 -2.99 -18.54
C LEU A 261 -22.79 -3.87 -19.44
N LEU A 262 -22.98 -3.80 -20.77
CA LEU A 262 -22.26 -4.63 -21.74
C LEU A 262 -21.12 -3.85 -22.41
N LEU A 263 -21.44 -2.70 -23.00
CA LEU A 263 -20.53 -1.98 -23.89
C LEU A 263 -19.44 -1.23 -23.14
N THR A 264 -19.72 -0.68 -21.95
CA THR A 264 -18.71 0.04 -21.16
C THR A 264 -17.56 -0.87 -20.74
N PRO A 265 -17.78 -2.01 -20.04
CA PRO A 265 -16.68 -2.88 -19.65
C PRO A 265 -15.97 -3.50 -20.86
N PHE A 266 -16.71 -3.92 -21.89
CA PHE A 266 -16.14 -4.47 -23.13
C PHE A 266 -15.17 -3.48 -23.79
N THR A 267 -15.64 -2.25 -24.03
CA THR A 267 -14.85 -1.23 -24.72
C THR A 267 -13.67 -0.76 -23.88
N THR A 268 -13.85 -0.64 -22.56
CA THR A 268 -12.77 -0.28 -21.64
C THR A 268 -11.65 -1.31 -21.69
N LEU A 269 -11.97 -2.60 -21.53
CA LEU A 269 -10.95 -3.66 -21.52
C LEU A 269 -10.30 -3.84 -22.89
N LEU A 270 -11.06 -3.78 -23.99
CA LEU A 270 -10.52 -3.90 -25.33
C LEU A 270 -9.51 -2.78 -25.64
N ILE A 271 -9.90 -1.52 -25.41
CA ILE A 271 -9.02 -0.38 -25.67
C ILE A 271 -7.83 -0.40 -24.73
N MET A 272 -8.06 -0.59 -23.43
CA MET A 272 -7.00 -0.52 -22.45
C MET A 272 -6.03 -1.70 -22.52
N SER A 273 -6.45 -2.90 -22.87
CA SER A 273 -5.53 -4.03 -23.05
C SER A 273 -4.52 -3.74 -24.18
N VAL A 274 -5.01 -3.26 -25.33
CA VAL A 274 -4.17 -2.85 -26.47
C VAL A 274 -3.24 -1.70 -26.06
N LEU A 275 -3.77 -0.61 -25.51
CA LEU A 275 -2.95 0.52 -25.10
C LEU A 275 -1.92 0.14 -24.03
N SER A 276 -2.30 -0.74 -23.10
CA SER A 276 -1.42 -1.12 -21.99
C SER A 276 -0.26 -1.99 -22.44
N LEU A 277 -0.49 -2.95 -23.32
CA LEU A 277 0.56 -3.86 -23.81
C LEU A 277 1.49 -3.20 -24.83
N PHE A 278 0.96 -2.34 -25.71
CA PHE A 278 1.73 -1.83 -26.85
C PHE A 278 2.28 -0.41 -26.67
N ILE A 279 1.74 0.38 -25.75
CA ILE A 279 2.10 1.80 -25.60
C ILE A 279 2.48 2.12 -24.16
N ILE A 280 1.54 2.01 -23.22
CA ILE A 280 1.74 2.40 -21.82
C ILE A 280 2.84 1.53 -21.20
N GLY A 281 2.75 0.22 -21.38
CA GLY A 281 3.68 -0.74 -20.82
C GLY A 281 5.13 -0.45 -21.22
N PRO A 282 5.49 -0.41 -22.51
CA PRO A 282 6.87 -0.13 -22.93
C PRO A 282 7.37 1.26 -22.46
N ILE A 283 6.53 2.29 -22.55
CA ILE A 283 6.90 3.65 -22.12
C ILE A 283 7.21 3.67 -20.63
N PHE A 284 6.30 3.19 -19.78
CA PHE A 284 6.46 3.28 -18.35
C PHE A 284 7.45 2.27 -17.79
N HIS A 285 7.63 1.11 -18.43
CA HIS A 285 8.71 0.20 -18.08
C HIS A 285 10.09 0.82 -18.34
N SER A 286 10.27 1.57 -19.44
CA SER A 286 11.53 2.29 -19.66
C SER A 286 11.81 3.33 -18.58
N LEU A 287 10.77 4.03 -18.10
CA LEU A 287 10.87 4.96 -16.99
C LEU A 287 11.22 4.26 -15.67
N GLU A 288 10.65 3.08 -15.42
CA GLU A 288 11.00 2.24 -14.28
C GLU A 288 12.48 1.88 -14.27
N THR A 289 13.03 1.47 -15.41
CA THR A 289 14.46 1.15 -15.55
C THR A 289 15.33 2.36 -15.23
N VAL A 290 14.96 3.55 -15.67
CA VAL A 290 15.70 4.79 -15.36
C VAL A 290 15.71 5.05 -13.84
N VAL A 291 14.55 4.91 -13.18
CA VAL A 291 14.45 5.11 -11.73
C VAL A 291 15.22 4.04 -10.95
N LEU A 292 15.17 2.79 -11.41
CA LEU A 292 15.92 1.68 -10.82
C LEU A 292 17.43 1.94 -10.92
N ASN A 293 17.93 2.29 -12.10
CA ASN A 293 19.34 2.63 -12.32
C ASN A 293 19.79 3.79 -11.42
N ALA A 294 18.97 4.84 -11.29
CA ALA A 294 19.28 5.95 -10.39
C ALA A 294 19.33 5.50 -8.91
N THR A 295 18.43 4.61 -8.50
CA THR A 295 18.42 4.02 -7.16
C THR A 295 19.67 3.17 -6.91
N GLU A 296 20.07 2.37 -7.89
CA GLU A 296 21.30 1.57 -7.83
C GLU A 296 22.55 2.42 -7.72
N VAL A 297 22.64 3.55 -8.45
CA VAL A 297 23.77 4.49 -8.31
C VAL A 297 23.90 4.96 -6.87
N VAL A 298 22.78 5.30 -6.21
CA VAL A 298 22.79 5.70 -4.80
C VAL A 298 23.17 4.54 -3.90
N LEU A 299 22.60 3.35 -4.12
CA LEU A 299 22.85 2.16 -3.29
C LEU A 299 24.30 1.67 -3.37
N ASN A 300 24.93 1.78 -4.55
CA ASN A 300 26.29 1.35 -4.83
C ASN A 300 27.36 2.41 -4.52
N LEU A 301 27.00 3.53 -3.89
CA LEU A 301 28.00 4.49 -3.43
C LEU A 301 29.01 3.82 -2.47
N PRO A 302 30.32 4.04 -2.66
CA PRO A 302 31.35 3.33 -1.92
C PRO A 302 31.40 3.78 -0.45
N PHE A 303 32.19 3.04 0.35
CA PHE A 303 32.51 3.39 1.74
C PHE A 303 31.28 3.57 2.65
N GLY A 304 30.19 2.86 2.39
CA GLY A 304 28.98 2.95 3.21
C GLY A 304 28.19 4.25 3.05
N LEU A 305 28.53 5.10 2.07
CA LEU A 305 27.90 6.41 1.86
C LEU A 305 26.40 6.29 1.55
N SER A 306 26.00 5.24 0.84
CA SER A 306 24.58 4.97 0.56
C SER A 306 23.77 4.84 1.85
N GLY A 307 24.33 4.14 2.83
CA GLY A 307 23.75 3.97 4.15
C GLY A 307 23.68 5.25 4.98
N ILE A 308 24.72 6.09 4.91
CA ILE A 308 24.72 7.41 5.58
C ILE A 308 23.59 8.29 5.02
N ILE A 309 23.50 8.39 3.69
CA ILE A 309 22.53 9.26 3.01
C ILE A 309 21.11 8.76 3.25
N VAL A 310 20.85 7.49 2.95
CA VAL A 310 19.49 6.93 3.07
C VAL A 310 19.10 6.85 4.55
N GLY A 311 19.94 6.27 5.40
CA GLY A 311 19.68 6.12 6.83
C GLY A 311 19.49 7.46 7.55
N GLY A 312 20.22 8.51 7.13
CA GLY A 312 20.16 9.83 7.73
C GLY A 312 19.04 10.73 7.22
N LEU A 313 18.54 10.54 5.99
CA LEU A 313 17.53 11.41 5.38
C LEU A 313 16.13 10.79 5.36
N GLN A 314 16.00 9.47 5.43
CA GLN A 314 14.72 8.79 5.21
C GLN A 314 13.60 9.30 6.13
N GLN A 315 13.91 9.58 7.40
CA GLN A 315 12.89 10.03 8.37
C GLN A 315 12.44 11.48 8.15
N ILE A 316 13.24 12.31 7.47
CA ILE A 316 12.78 13.63 6.98
C ILE A 316 11.70 13.45 5.92
N ILE A 317 11.88 12.47 5.05
CA ILE A 317 10.93 12.14 3.97
C ILE A 317 9.64 11.57 4.57
N VAL A 318 9.72 10.77 5.64
CA VAL A 318 8.56 10.28 6.39
C VAL A 318 7.70 11.44 6.90
N VAL A 319 8.30 12.48 7.49
CA VAL A 319 7.58 13.68 7.97
C VAL A 319 6.76 14.35 6.87
N THR A 320 7.22 14.30 5.62
CA THR A 320 6.48 14.89 4.49
C THR A 320 5.34 14.03 3.95
N GLY A 321 5.23 12.77 4.38
CA GLY A 321 4.24 11.80 3.91
C GLY A 321 4.53 11.19 2.53
N ILE A 322 5.63 11.58 1.88
CA ILE A 322 5.96 11.08 0.52
C ILE A 322 6.70 9.73 0.53
N HIS A 323 7.06 9.23 1.71
CA HIS A 323 7.88 8.03 1.89
C HIS A 323 7.26 6.74 1.31
N HIS A 324 5.94 6.68 1.11
CA HIS A 324 5.29 5.55 0.45
C HIS A 324 5.77 5.32 -0.99
N ILE A 325 6.40 6.31 -1.63
CA ILE A 325 7.06 6.13 -2.94
C ILE A 325 8.22 5.13 -2.87
N PHE A 326 8.79 4.90 -1.69
CA PHE A 326 9.86 3.92 -1.50
C PHE A 326 9.40 2.48 -1.61
N ASN A 327 8.13 2.19 -1.29
CA ASN A 327 7.56 0.87 -1.49
C ASN A 327 7.66 0.44 -2.96
N PHE A 328 7.47 1.39 -3.88
CA PHE A 328 7.68 1.16 -5.30
C PHE A 328 9.14 0.79 -5.60
N LEU A 329 10.12 1.49 -5.03
CA LEU A 329 11.54 1.14 -5.21
C LEU A 329 11.88 -0.24 -4.63
N GLU A 330 11.36 -0.56 -3.45
CA GLU A 330 11.57 -1.86 -2.80
C GLU A 330 11.01 -3.02 -3.63
N VAL A 331 9.79 -2.86 -4.19
CA VAL A 331 9.22 -3.82 -5.15
C VAL A 331 10.18 -4.01 -6.33
N GLN A 332 10.67 -2.91 -6.91
CA GLN A 332 11.49 -2.97 -8.12
C GLN A 332 12.83 -3.66 -7.87
N LEU A 333 13.45 -3.41 -6.72
CA LEU A 333 14.68 -4.10 -6.33
C LEU A 333 14.44 -5.62 -6.18
N LEU A 334 13.34 -6.03 -5.54
CA LEU A 334 12.97 -7.44 -5.42
C LEU A 334 12.67 -8.08 -6.78
N ALA A 335 11.90 -7.40 -7.63
CA ALA A 335 11.53 -7.91 -8.94
C ALA A 335 12.76 -8.13 -9.84
N ASN A 336 13.72 -7.20 -9.83
CA ASN A 336 14.88 -7.28 -10.73
C ASN A 336 16.04 -8.09 -10.15
N PHE A 337 16.27 -8.04 -8.83
CA PHE A 337 17.45 -8.64 -8.21
C PHE A 337 17.15 -9.76 -7.22
N GLY A 338 15.88 -10.03 -6.91
CA GLY A 338 15.47 -10.95 -5.86
C GLY A 338 15.86 -10.49 -4.45
N LYS A 339 16.38 -9.27 -4.31
CA LYS A 339 16.94 -8.73 -3.06
C LYS A 339 16.62 -7.25 -2.92
N ASN A 340 16.45 -6.81 -1.68
CA ASN A 340 16.10 -5.44 -1.31
C ASN A 340 17.11 -4.88 -0.31
N ALA A 341 18.18 -4.26 -0.84
CA ALA A 341 19.18 -3.57 -0.03
C ALA A 341 18.66 -2.28 0.62
N PHE A 342 17.63 -1.67 0.04
CA PHE A 342 17.06 -0.42 0.53
C PHE A 342 16.39 -0.62 1.91
N ASN A 343 15.74 -1.76 2.14
CA ASN A 343 15.07 -2.10 3.38
C ASN A 343 15.95 -2.01 4.63
N ALA A 344 17.21 -2.46 4.56
CA ALA A 344 18.14 -2.43 5.68
C ALA A 344 18.44 -0.98 6.12
N LEU A 345 18.59 -0.09 5.13
CA LEU A 345 18.90 1.31 5.36
C LEU A 345 17.72 2.06 6.00
N ILE A 346 16.49 1.79 5.52
CA ILE A 346 15.28 2.33 6.15
C ILE A 346 15.11 1.78 7.56
N SER A 347 15.36 0.48 7.76
CA SER A 347 15.25 -0.16 9.08
C SER A 347 16.21 0.46 10.09
N ALA A 348 17.43 0.79 9.68
CA ALA A 348 18.34 1.57 10.52
C ALA A 348 17.74 2.94 10.89
N ALA A 349 17.21 3.70 9.93
CA ALA A 349 16.59 5.00 10.18
C ALA A 349 15.41 4.91 11.17
N THR A 350 14.56 3.90 11.02
CA THR A 350 13.41 3.64 11.91
C THR A 350 13.86 3.21 13.32
N ALA A 351 14.88 2.35 13.42
CA ALA A 351 15.44 1.95 14.71
C ALA A 351 16.05 3.14 15.48
N ALA A 352 16.62 4.13 14.76
CA ALA A 352 17.12 5.35 15.39
C ALA A 352 16.00 6.20 16.00
N GLN A 353 14.84 6.30 15.33
CA GLN A 353 13.67 6.98 15.90
C GLN A 353 13.18 6.28 17.17
N ALA A 354 13.16 4.94 17.16
CA ALA A 354 12.84 4.15 18.35
C ALA A 354 13.83 4.43 19.50
N GLY A 355 15.13 4.44 19.22
CA GLY A 355 16.19 4.70 20.20
C GLY A 355 16.15 6.11 20.80
N ALA A 356 15.98 7.15 19.98
CA ALA A 356 15.82 8.51 20.47
C ALA A 356 14.56 8.68 21.33
N THR A 357 13.43 8.10 20.91
CA THR A 357 12.18 8.15 21.66
C THR A 357 12.32 7.43 23.00
N LEU A 358 13.01 6.28 23.02
CA LEU A 358 13.29 5.53 24.24
C LEU A 358 14.13 6.35 25.22
N ALA A 359 15.14 7.07 24.73
CA ALA A 359 15.96 7.96 25.54
C ALA A 359 15.14 9.09 26.18
N VAL A 360 14.21 9.71 25.45
CA VAL A 360 13.28 10.70 26.04
C VAL A 360 12.43 10.05 27.12
N GLY A 361 11.86 8.88 26.84
CA GLY A 361 11.03 8.14 27.80
C GLY A 361 11.76 7.76 29.09
N PHE A 362 13.04 7.39 29.01
CA PHE A 362 13.86 7.10 30.19
C PHE A 362 14.36 8.35 30.91
N LYS A 363 14.66 9.44 30.18
CA LYS A 363 15.20 10.66 30.77
C LYS A 363 14.14 11.54 31.43
N THR A 364 12.92 11.58 30.91
CA THR A 364 11.89 12.48 31.43
C THR A 364 11.32 12.05 32.79
N LYS A 365 11.05 13.03 33.64
CA LYS A 365 10.29 12.88 34.90
C LYS A 365 8.81 13.17 34.72
N ASP A 366 8.38 13.78 33.61
CA ASP A 366 6.97 14.04 33.34
C ASP A 366 6.21 12.74 33.04
N LYS A 367 5.14 12.50 33.82
CA LYS A 367 4.38 11.25 33.73
C LYS A 367 3.65 11.11 32.39
N LYS A 368 3.17 12.22 31.80
CA LYS A 368 2.43 12.19 30.53
C LYS A 368 3.37 11.90 29.37
N LEU A 369 4.51 12.58 29.32
CA LEU A 369 5.51 12.34 28.28
C LEU A 369 6.10 10.94 28.39
N LYS A 370 6.38 10.44 29.60
CA LYS A 370 6.83 9.05 29.79
C LYS A 370 5.80 8.03 29.30
N ALA A 371 4.52 8.23 29.62
CA ALA A 371 3.43 7.37 29.17
C ALA A 371 3.22 7.40 27.65
N LEU A 372 3.61 8.49 26.97
CA LEU A 372 3.59 8.58 25.51
C LEU A 372 4.85 7.97 24.86
N ALA A 373 6.03 8.27 25.40
CA ALA A 373 7.30 7.97 24.77
C ALA A 373 7.64 6.48 24.78
N LEU A 374 7.40 5.76 25.88
CA LEU A 374 7.73 4.33 25.94
C LEU A 374 6.90 3.49 24.94
N PRO A 375 5.56 3.64 24.87
CA PRO A 375 4.77 2.93 23.84
C PRO A 375 5.10 3.39 22.42
N SER A 376 5.38 4.68 22.22
CA SER A 376 5.76 5.20 20.90
C SER A 376 7.11 4.65 20.41
N SER A 377 8.07 4.44 21.32
CA SER A 377 9.34 3.78 21.01
C SER A 377 9.13 2.33 20.59
N LEU A 378 8.27 1.59 21.32
CA LEU A 378 7.90 0.23 20.95
C LEU A 378 7.22 0.17 19.58
N SER A 379 6.29 1.11 19.31
CA SER A 379 5.65 1.26 18.00
C SER A 379 6.67 1.45 16.89
N ALA A 380 7.67 2.31 17.09
CA ALA A 380 8.73 2.54 16.11
C ALA A 380 9.62 1.31 15.90
N SER A 381 9.89 0.52 16.95
CA SER A 381 10.61 -0.77 16.83
C SER A 381 9.82 -1.80 16.01
N LEU A 382 8.51 -1.63 15.88
CA LEU A 382 7.63 -2.41 15.01
C LEU A 382 7.42 -1.76 13.63
N GLY A 383 8.21 -0.74 13.27
CA GLY A 383 8.16 -0.05 11.99
C GLY A 383 7.11 1.05 11.86
N ILE A 384 6.33 1.32 12.90
CA ILE A 384 5.32 2.39 12.93
C ILE A 384 5.91 3.59 13.66
N THR A 385 6.43 4.55 12.89
CA THR A 385 7.26 5.66 13.40
C THR A 385 6.48 6.92 13.72
N GLU A 386 5.25 7.05 13.24
CA GLU A 386 4.45 8.27 13.35
C GLU A 386 4.23 8.70 14.81
N PRO A 387 3.88 7.81 15.77
CA PRO A 387 3.75 8.19 17.17
C PRO A 387 5.08 8.68 17.78
N ALA A 388 6.20 8.07 17.38
CA ALA A 388 7.54 8.43 17.86
C ALA A 388 8.01 9.77 17.31
N ILE A 389 7.88 9.97 16.00
CA ILE A 389 8.29 11.21 15.33
C ILE A 389 7.43 12.37 15.82
N PHE A 390 6.11 12.32 15.64
CA PHE A 390 5.24 13.46 15.89
C PHE A 390 4.94 13.65 17.37
N GLY A 391 4.79 12.54 18.12
CA GLY A 391 4.47 12.60 19.54
C GLY A 391 5.65 13.03 20.42
N VAL A 392 6.90 12.75 19.99
CA VAL A 392 8.08 12.90 20.85
C VAL A 392 9.24 13.58 20.13
N ASN A 393 9.81 12.96 19.09
CA ASN A 393 11.13 13.37 18.61
C ASN A 393 11.11 14.74 17.91
N LEU A 394 10.15 14.94 17.00
CA LEU A 394 9.99 16.19 16.26
C LEU A 394 9.47 17.31 17.14
N ARG A 395 8.66 16.97 18.17
CA ARG A 395 8.16 17.93 19.17
C ARG A 395 9.29 18.71 19.83
N PHE A 396 10.41 18.07 20.11
CA PHE A 396 11.57 18.71 20.76
C PHE A 396 12.71 19.02 19.78
N VAL A 397 12.57 18.64 18.49
CA VAL A 397 13.52 18.80 17.37
C VAL A 397 14.89 18.14 17.57
N LYS A 398 15.57 18.40 18.67
CA LYS A 398 16.87 17.82 19.03
C LYS A 398 16.85 16.29 19.07
N PRO A 399 15.87 15.59 19.68
CA PRO A 399 15.82 14.13 19.61
C PRO A 399 15.64 13.62 18.19
N PHE A 400 14.87 14.33 17.34
CA PHE A 400 14.74 13.99 15.93
C PHE A 400 16.08 14.08 15.20
N VAL A 401 16.86 15.15 15.40
CA VAL A 401 18.20 15.27 14.82
C VAL A 401 19.14 14.17 15.32
N CYS A 402 19.12 13.86 16.61
CA CYS A 402 19.89 12.73 17.17
C CYS A 402 19.50 11.39 16.52
N ALA A 403 18.21 11.18 16.22
CA ALA A 403 17.75 10.02 15.47
C ALA A 403 18.25 10.01 14.02
N LEU A 404 18.32 11.14 13.33
CA LEU A 404 18.91 11.18 11.97
C LEU A 404 20.39 10.77 11.99
N ILE A 405 21.14 11.21 12.99
CA ILE A 405 22.55 10.83 13.16
C ILE A 405 22.67 9.33 13.46
N GLY A 406 21.85 8.81 14.38
CA GLY A 406 21.81 7.37 14.65
C GLY A 406 21.46 6.56 13.40
N GLY A 407 20.46 7.02 12.63
CA GLY A 407 20.04 6.41 11.36
C GLY A 407 21.16 6.36 10.34
N ALA A 408 21.94 7.44 10.21
CA ALA A 408 23.12 7.48 9.35
C ALA A 408 24.21 6.48 9.81
N CYS A 409 24.47 6.37 11.11
CA CYS A 409 25.44 5.41 11.65
C CYS A 409 25.01 3.95 11.44
N GLY A 410 23.75 3.62 11.74
CA GLY A 410 23.20 2.29 11.51
C GLY A 410 23.15 1.93 10.03
N GLY A 411 22.74 2.89 9.19
CA GLY A 411 22.69 2.75 7.74
C GLY A 411 24.08 2.53 7.16
N PHE A 412 25.10 3.28 7.60
CA PHE A 412 26.50 3.05 7.25
C PHE A 412 26.92 1.60 7.54
N VAL A 413 26.65 1.10 8.74
CA VAL A 413 26.96 -0.29 9.12
C VAL A 413 26.21 -1.29 8.22
N ALA A 414 24.92 -1.06 7.95
CA ALA A 414 24.14 -1.91 7.06
C ALA A 414 24.73 -1.98 5.64
N SER A 415 25.16 -0.83 5.12
CA SER A 415 25.77 -0.71 3.79
C SER A 415 27.14 -1.39 3.73
N ILE A 416 27.99 -1.22 4.76
CA ILE A 416 29.29 -1.92 4.85
C ILE A 416 29.12 -3.44 4.93
N PHE A 417 28.11 -3.92 5.63
CA PHE A 417 27.78 -5.35 5.67
C PHE A 417 27.09 -5.86 4.39
N GLY A 418 26.75 -4.98 3.45
CA GLY A 418 26.07 -5.37 2.21
C GLY A 418 24.68 -5.97 2.47
N LEU A 419 23.98 -5.49 3.51
CA LEU A 419 22.69 -6.06 3.91
C LEU A 419 21.64 -5.89 2.82
N ALA A 420 21.05 -7.01 2.41
CA ALA A 420 19.93 -7.03 1.47
C ALA A 420 18.87 -8.05 1.87
N GLY A 421 17.65 -7.57 2.12
CA GLY A 421 16.52 -8.40 2.49
C GLY A 421 16.02 -9.26 1.33
N THR A 422 15.45 -10.43 1.63
CA THR A 422 14.98 -11.40 0.62
C THR A 422 13.52 -11.22 0.20
N GLY A 423 12.87 -10.12 0.63
CA GLY A 423 11.45 -9.88 0.42
C GLY A 423 11.01 -8.50 0.88
N MET A 424 9.70 -8.30 0.99
CA MET A 424 9.11 -7.09 1.57
C MET A 424 8.57 -7.39 2.97
N SER A 425 8.86 -6.54 3.95
CA SER A 425 8.33 -6.67 5.30
C SER A 425 8.29 -5.31 5.99
N VAL A 426 7.59 -5.24 7.12
CA VAL A 426 7.71 -4.11 8.03
C VAL A 426 9.15 -4.03 8.56
N THR A 427 9.71 -2.82 8.59
CA THR A 427 11.11 -2.56 8.98
C THR A 427 11.40 -2.86 10.46
N VAL A 428 12.68 -2.96 10.83
CA VAL A 428 13.16 -3.20 12.22
C VAL A 428 12.88 -4.62 12.71
N LEU A 429 12.10 -4.85 13.78
CA LEU A 429 11.96 -6.18 14.40
C LEU A 429 11.28 -7.18 13.45
N PRO A 430 10.13 -6.88 12.81
CA PRO A 430 9.53 -7.80 11.85
C PRO A 430 10.44 -8.04 10.62
N GLY A 431 11.29 -7.07 10.29
CA GLY A 431 12.24 -7.13 9.19
C GLY A 431 13.32 -8.19 9.38
N MET A 432 13.58 -8.65 10.61
CA MET A 432 14.57 -9.70 10.89
C MET A 432 14.34 -10.97 10.07
N LEU A 433 13.08 -11.29 9.76
CA LEU A 433 12.73 -12.47 8.96
C LEU A 433 13.28 -12.41 7.53
N LEU A 434 13.62 -11.22 7.02
CA LEU A 434 14.19 -11.03 5.68
C LEU A 434 15.70 -11.28 5.60
N TYR A 435 16.38 -11.46 6.74
CA TYR A 435 17.86 -11.58 6.83
C TYR A 435 18.30 -12.96 7.34
N LEU A 436 17.41 -13.94 7.35
CA LEU A 436 17.67 -15.30 7.85
C LEU A 436 18.60 -16.13 6.96
N ASN A 437 18.99 -15.59 5.81
CA ASN A 437 19.98 -16.14 4.89
C ASN A 437 21.44 -15.84 5.33
N GLY A 438 21.73 -15.92 6.64
CA GLY A 438 23.06 -15.67 7.20
C GLY A 438 23.43 -14.21 7.44
N GLN A 439 22.49 -13.27 7.23
CA GLN A 439 22.69 -11.82 7.44
C GLN A 439 22.11 -11.32 8.77
N LEU A 440 21.40 -12.16 9.52
CA LEU A 440 20.59 -11.77 10.68
C LEU A 440 21.43 -11.06 11.75
N LEU A 441 22.62 -11.57 12.06
CA LEU A 441 23.48 -11.00 13.09
C LEU A 441 23.96 -9.61 12.69
N GLN A 442 24.41 -9.45 11.44
CA GLN A 442 24.84 -8.18 10.86
C GLN A 442 23.69 -7.16 10.85
N TYR A 443 22.48 -7.61 10.54
CA TYR A 443 21.27 -6.79 10.61
C TYR A 443 20.97 -6.33 12.04
N ILE A 444 20.99 -7.24 13.02
CA ILE A 444 20.81 -6.89 14.44
C ILE A 444 21.86 -5.86 14.90
N ILE A 445 23.13 -6.06 14.52
CA ILE A 445 24.21 -5.12 14.85
C ILE A 445 23.91 -3.74 14.27
N SER A 446 23.51 -3.64 12.99
CA SER A 446 23.14 -2.36 12.37
C SER A 446 22.01 -1.66 13.14
N LEU A 447 20.95 -2.38 13.52
CA LEU A 447 19.84 -1.82 14.29
C LEU A 447 20.29 -1.33 15.67
N LEU A 448 21.13 -2.11 16.36
CA LEU A 448 21.67 -1.75 17.68
C LEU A 448 22.59 -0.54 17.63
N VAL A 449 23.45 -0.44 16.61
CA VAL A 449 24.27 0.77 16.39
C VAL A 449 23.36 1.97 16.17
N SER A 450 22.35 1.82 15.31
CA SER A 450 21.42 2.90 14.99
C SER A 450 20.67 3.43 16.22
N ALA A 451 20.00 2.52 16.93
CA ALA A 451 19.23 2.84 18.12
C ALA A 451 20.12 3.30 19.27
N GLY A 452 21.29 2.68 19.45
CA GLY A 452 22.25 3.01 20.50
C GLY A 452 22.86 4.40 20.35
N VAL A 453 23.29 4.77 19.14
CA VAL A 453 23.80 6.13 18.86
C VAL A 453 22.70 7.17 19.07
N ALA A 454 21.51 6.94 18.52
CA ALA A 454 20.38 7.85 18.69
C ALA A 454 19.99 8.01 20.18
N PHE A 455 19.96 6.90 20.91
CA PHE A 455 19.68 6.90 22.35
C PHE A 455 20.74 7.69 23.11
N ALA A 456 22.02 7.39 22.90
CA ALA A 456 23.13 8.03 23.62
C ALA A 456 23.17 9.55 23.39
N LEU A 457 23.03 9.99 22.13
CA LEU A 457 23.00 11.41 21.78
C LEU A 457 21.77 12.11 22.35
N THR A 458 20.60 11.47 22.29
CA THR A 458 19.36 12.04 22.83
C THR A 458 19.41 12.13 24.36
N TYR A 459 19.91 11.08 25.01
CA TYR A 459 20.00 11.02 26.46
C TYR A 459 21.03 12.00 27.02
N THR A 460 22.13 12.27 26.31
CA THR A 460 23.16 13.21 26.80
C THR A 460 22.83 14.65 26.41
N PHE A 461 22.54 14.91 25.13
CA PHE A 461 22.42 16.26 24.57
C PHE A 461 21.04 16.59 24.02
N GLY A 462 20.30 15.60 23.52
CA GLY A 462 19.09 15.83 22.73
C GLY A 462 17.82 16.12 23.52
N TYR A 463 17.75 15.80 24.81
CA TYR A 463 16.56 16.06 25.63
C TYR A 463 16.89 16.47 27.07
N ASN A 464 16.11 17.37 27.65
CA ASN A 464 16.05 17.67 29.08
C ASN A 464 14.65 18.17 29.45
N ASP A 465 14.18 17.92 30.67
CA ASP A 465 12.82 18.31 31.09
C ASP A 465 12.58 19.82 31.08
N LYS A 466 13.63 20.66 31.10
CA LYS A 466 13.51 22.11 30.89
C LYS A 466 12.84 22.47 29.55
N MET A 467 12.94 21.60 28.55
CA MET A 467 12.33 21.78 27.24
C MET A 467 10.80 21.62 27.26
N LEU A 468 10.19 21.25 28.40
CA LEU A 468 8.74 21.23 28.58
C LEU A 468 8.16 22.63 28.85
N GLU A 469 8.99 23.55 29.34
CA GLU A 469 8.62 24.91 29.75
C GLU A 469 8.79 25.92 28.60
N GLU A 470 9.64 25.61 27.62
CA GLU A 470 9.80 26.35 26.37
C GLU A 470 8.62 26.00 25.43
N LYS A 471 7.51 26.72 25.55
CA LYS A 471 6.37 26.65 24.62
C LYS A 471 6.36 27.82 23.65
#